data_AF-N6VRJ2-F1
#
_entry.id   AF-N6VRJ2-F1
#
_cell.length_a   1.000
_cell.length_b   1.000
_cell.length_c   1.000
_cell.angle_alpha   90.00
_cell.angle_beta   90.00
_cell.angle_gamma   90.00
#
_symmetry.space_group_name_H-M   'P 1'
#
loop_
_entity.id
_entity.type
_entity.pdbx_description
1 polymer ?
#
loop_
_entity_poly.entity_id
_entity_poly.type
_entity_poly.pdbx_seq_one_letter_code
_entity_poly.pdbx_strand_id
1 'polypeptide(L)' 'MGTLLIILGVLFLTLVILVPLWEKYAAKGDQKGRSPKDYSHLARYIFPLIALLIVLQILNYYFF' A
#
# COMPACT_ATOMS: atom_id res chain seq x y z
N MET A 1 8.65 2.93 -27.38
CA MET A 1 7.18 2.71 -27.34
C MET A 1 6.79 1.42 -26.63
N GLY A 2 7.45 0.28 -26.88
CA GLY A 2 7.12 -0.99 -26.20
C GLY A 2 7.23 -0.95 -24.68
N THR A 3 8.29 -0.35 -24.13
CA THR A 3 8.52 -0.28 -22.68
C THR A 3 7.45 0.52 -21.94
N LEU A 4 6.97 1.62 -22.53
CA LEU A 4 5.91 2.45 -21.93
C LEU A 4 4.58 1.69 -21.85
N LEU A 5 4.24 0.92 -22.89
CA LEU A 5 3.03 0.09 -22.91
C LEU A 5 3.12 -1.06 -21.89
N ILE A 6 4.31 -1.63 -21.70
CA ILE A 6 4.55 -2.67 -20.70
C ILE A 6 4.40 -2.10 -19.29
N ILE A 7 5.03 -0.97 -18.99
CA ILE A 7 4.92 -0.31 -17.68
C ILE A 7 3.44 0.02 -17.40
N LEU A 8 2.73 0.59 -18.38
CA LEU A 8 1.31 0.92 -18.25
C LEU A 8 0.46 -0.33 -17.98
N GLY A 9 0.70 -1.43 -18.71
CA GLY A 9 0.00 -2.69 -18.52
C GLY A 9 0.23 -3.31 -17.14
N VAL A 10 1.48 -3.29 -16.66
CA VAL A 10 1.83 -3.77 -15.32
C VAL A 10 1.19 -2.90 -14.25
N LEU A 11 1.28 -1.57 -14.36
CA LEU A 11 0.67 -0.64 -13.40
C LEU A 11 -0.85 -0.82 -13.31
N PHE A 12 -1.49 -1.02 -14.46
CA PHE A 12 -2.93 -1.24 -14.55
C PHE A 12 -3.34 -2.56 -13.90
N LEU A 13 -2.61 -3.65 -14.17
CA LEU A 13 -2.83 -4.95 -13.51
C LEU A 13 -2.62 -4.87 -12.00
N THR A 14 -1.59 -4.16 -11.56
CA THR A 14 -1.35 -3.92 -10.13
C THR A 14 -2.55 -3.22 -9.49
N LEU A 15 -3.09 -2.16 -10.10
CA LEU A 15 -4.27 -1.47 -9.56
C LEU A 15 -5.50 -2.38 -9.51
N VAL A 16 -5.76 -3.15 -10.57
CA VAL A 16 -6.91 -4.06 -10.64
C VAL A 16 -6.87 -5.14 -9.55
N ILE A 17 -5.67 -5.61 -9.16
CA ILE A 17 -5.50 -6.57 -8.06
C ILE A 17 -5.52 -5.86 -6.71
N LEU A 18 -4.89 -4.69 -6.61
CA LEU A 18 -4.70 -3.98 -5.35
C LEU A 18 -6.00 -3.38 -4.83
N VAL A 19 -6.89 -2.87 -5.70
CA VAL A 19 -8.20 -2.31 -5.34
C VAL A 19 -9.08 -3.30 -4.56
N PRO A 20 -9.40 -4.51 -5.08
CA PRO A 20 -10.23 -5.47 -4.33
C PRO A 20 -9.50 -6.02 -3.11
N LEU A 21 -8.16 -6.08 -3.14
CA LEU A 21 -7.37 -6.38 -1.96
C LEU A 21 -7.59 -5.32 -0.88
N TRP A 22 -7.48 -4.04 -1.24
CA TRP A 22 -7.69 -2.93 -0.34
C TRP A 22 -9.12 -2.91 0.18
N GLU A 23 -10.13 -3.13 -0.66
CA GLU A 23 -11.52 -3.28 -0.22
C GLU A 23 -11.67 -4.43 0.78
N LYS A 24 -11.04 -5.58 0.52
CA LYS A 24 -11.11 -6.76 1.40
C LYS A 24 -10.36 -6.57 2.73
N TYR A 25 -9.26 -5.82 2.73
CA TYR A 25 -8.45 -5.54 3.91
C TYR A 25 -8.96 -4.32 4.69
N ALA A 26 -9.51 -3.30 4.02
CA ALA A 26 -10.15 -2.13 4.61
C ALA A 26 -11.54 -2.45 5.18
N ALA A 27 -12.34 -3.31 4.51
CA ALA A 27 -13.59 -3.83 5.08
C ALA A 27 -13.37 -4.62 6.38
N LYS A 28 -12.15 -5.13 6.61
CA LYS A 28 -11.74 -5.73 7.89
C LYS A 28 -11.33 -4.68 8.94
N GLY A 29 -10.98 -3.47 8.52
CA GLY A 29 -10.69 -2.31 9.37
C GLY A 29 -11.93 -1.51 9.78
N ASP A 30 -13.05 -1.64 9.04
CA ASP A 30 -14.31 -0.91 9.27
C ASP A 30 -15.37 -1.68 10.07
N GLN A 31 -14.97 -2.72 10.82
CA GLN A 31 -15.66 -3.05 12.08
C GLN A 31 -15.30 -2.07 13.21
N LYS A 32 -14.75 -0.90 12.86
CA LYS A 32 -14.63 0.31 13.68
C LYS A 32 -16.00 0.99 13.91
N GLY A 33 -17.00 0.18 14.23
CA GLY A 33 -18.36 0.58 14.61
C GLY A 33 -18.64 0.54 16.11
N ARG A 34 -17.67 0.16 16.97
CA ARG A 34 -17.80 0.31 18.44
C ARG A 34 -16.49 0.01 19.18
N SER A 35 -15.75 1.07 19.52
CA SER A 35 -14.97 1.27 20.77
C SER A 35 -13.73 2.14 20.51
N PRO A 36 -13.67 3.37 21.05
CA PRO A 36 -12.53 4.26 20.94
C PRO A 36 -11.46 3.85 21.96
N LYS A 37 -10.40 3.16 21.53
CA LYS A 37 -9.20 2.99 22.35
C LYS A 37 -7.95 2.90 21.48
N ASP A 38 -7.26 4.03 21.39
CA ASP A 38 -5.81 4.23 21.30
C ASP A 38 -4.95 3.62 20.17
N TYR A 39 -5.50 2.93 19.17
CA TYR A 39 -4.68 2.46 18.03
C TYR A 39 -4.43 3.54 16.95
N SER A 40 -5.12 4.68 17.02
CA SER A 40 -4.93 5.79 16.07
C SER A 40 -3.57 6.46 16.20
N HIS A 41 -2.96 6.46 17.40
CA HIS A 41 -1.62 7.01 17.60
C HIS A 41 -0.54 6.08 17.03
N LEU A 42 -0.69 4.76 17.19
CA LEU A 42 0.24 3.76 16.65
C LEU A 42 0.23 3.77 15.12
N ALA A 43 -0.94 3.84 14.49
CA ALA A 43 -1.06 3.93 13.04
C ALA A 43 -0.33 5.16 12.46
N ARG A 44 -0.31 6.28 13.18
CA ARG A 44 0.37 7.52 12.76
C ARG A 44 1.90 7.39 12.70
N TYR A 45 2.50 6.51 13.51
CA TYR A 45 3.93 6.25 13.50
C TYR A 45 4.32 5.07 12.61
N ILE A 46 3.41 4.11 12.41
CA ILE A 46 3.63 2.96 11.53
C ILE A 46 3.58 3.36 10.05
N PHE A 47 2.68 4.26 9.67
CA PHE A 47 2.55 4.73 8.29
C PHE A 47 3.84 5.34 7.71
N PRO A 48 4.53 6.28 8.39
CA PRO A 48 5.79 6.83 7.89
C PRO A 48 6.93 5.80 7.88
N LEU A 49 6.96 4.86 8.82
CA LEU A 49 7.96 3.78 8.82
C LEU A 49 7.78 2.83 7.63
N ILE A 50 6.54 2.48 7.28
CA ILE A 50 6.23 1.67 6.10
C ILE A 50 6.60 2.43 4.81
N ALA A 51 6.28 3.72 4.73
CA ALA A 51 6.66 4.54 3.58
C ALA A 51 8.18 4.59 3.40
N LEU A 52 8.93 4.73 4.50
CA LEU A 52 10.39 4.72 4.49
C LEU A 52 10.96 3.37 4.06
N LEU A 53 10.38 2.26 4.52
CA LEU A 53 10.76 0.91 4.08
C LEU A 53 10.53 0.72 2.58
N ILE A 54 9.40 1.19 2.04
CA ILE A 54 9.12 1.11 0.60
C ILE A 54 10.13 1.91 -0.21
N VAL A 55 10.49 3.12 0.25
CA VAL A 55 11.53 3.94 -0.41
C VAL A 55 12.89 3.23 -0.38
N LEU A 56 13.28 2.66 0.76
CA LEU A 56 14.51 1.87 0.87
C LEU A 56 14.51 0.66 -0.06
N GLN A 57 13.38 -0.03 -0.17
CA GLN A 57 13.24 -1.20 -1.03
C GLN A 57 13.33 -0.84 -2.52
N ILE A 58 12.75 0.30 -2.92
CA ILE A 58 12.88 0.83 -4.29
C ILE A 58 14.33 1.20 -4.60
N LEU A 59 15.01 1.86 -3.66
CA LEU A 59 16.43 2.18 -3.81
C LEU A 59 17.27 0.90 -3.91
N ASN A 60 17.01 -0.09 -3.08
CA ASN A 60 17.70 -1.37 -3.14
C ASN A 60 17.50 -2.04 -4.50
N TYR A 61 16.25 -2.16 -4.97
CA TYR A 61 15.94 -2.80 -6.25
C TYR A 61 16.55 -2.09 -7.48
N TYR A 62 16.75 -0.78 -7.41
CA TYR A 62 17.34 -0.01 -8.52
C TYR A 62 18.88 0.07 -8.47
N PHE A 63 19.49 -0.03 -7.29
CA PHE A 63 20.93 0.15 -7.10
C PHE A 63 21.70 -1.15 -6.80
N PHE A 64 21.03 -2.25 -6.47
CA PHE A 64 21.64 -3.55 -6.12
C PHE A 64 20.98 -4.68 -6.92
#